data_AF-A0A4Y3TYS6-F1
#
_entry.id   AF-A0A4Y3TYS6-F1
#
_cell.length_a   1.000
_cell.length_b   1.000
_cell.length_c   1.000
_cell.angle_alpha   90.00
_cell.angle_beta   90.00
_cell.angle_gamma   90.00
#
_symmetry.space_group_name_H-M   'P 1'
#
loop_
_entity.id
_entity.type
_entity.pdbx_description
1 polymer ?
#
loop_
_entity_poly.entity_id
_entity_poly.type
_entity_poly.pdbx_seq_one_letter_code
_entity_poly.pdbx_strand_id
1 'polypeptide(L)'
;MTEQDMAGPDSPPGGSAPESSPASDPRGHTPPYSAKACTPDPPLSAAQWRLVLSLTEEGCSLREIAERPDMPGWHVLRRHVRGSGARAAGFARARMLAAEAFEDRLIKELETIKGEDTAAMRLRIDTLKWLMARRAPARYGEKAEESDARPERPAVVRRVIIDPPDQPS
;
A
#
# COMPACT_ATOMS: atom_id res chain seq x y z
N MET A 1 23.52 -79.13 7.50
CA MET A 1 23.10 -79.15 8.91
C MET A 1 22.90 -77.71 9.34
N THR A 2 21.80 -77.26 9.89
CA THR A 2 20.51 -77.85 10.26
C THR A 2 19.70 -76.65 10.77
N GLU A 3 18.41 -76.60 10.42
CA GLU A 3 17.26 -75.93 11.07
C GLU A 3 17.30 -74.41 11.34
N GLN A 4 16.34 -73.61 10.88
CA GLN A 4 14.90 -73.53 11.22
C GLN A 4 14.60 -73.08 12.66
N ASP A 5 14.04 -71.87 12.76
CA ASP A 5 12.81 -71.53 13.50
C ASP A 5 12.49 -70.05 13.15
N MET A 6 11.45 -69.68 12.38
CA MET A 6 10.00 -69.77 12.56
C MET A 6 9.47 -69.11 13.85
N ALA A 7 9.16 -67.82 13.78
CA ALA A 7 8.02 -67.20 14.48
C ALA A 7 7.72 -65.83 13.86
N GLY A 8 6.50 -65.66 13.33
CA GLY A 8 6.06 -64.47 12.58
C GLY A 8 5.77 -63.23 13.42
N PRO A 9 5.34 -62.16 12.76
CA PRO A 9 4.18 -61.44 13.29
C PRO A 9 3.03 -61.33 12.29
N ASP A 10 1.87 -61.75 12.78
CA ASP A 10 0.54 -61.48 12.25
C ASP A 10 0.31 -59.97 12.02
N SER A 11 -0.40 -59.67 10.94
CA SER A 11 -0.90 -58.34 10.63
C SER A 11 -1.91 -57.86 11.68
N PRO A 12 -2.08 -56.54 11.84
CA PRO A 12 -3.37 -56.03 11.37
C PRO A 12 -3.25 -54.77 10.49
N PRO A 13 -3.98 -54.70 9.36
CA PRO A 13 -4.26 -53.46 8.65
C PRO A 13 -5.46 -52.76 9.31
N GLY A 14 -5.31 -51.50 9.72
CA GLY A 14 -6.38 -50.80 10.44
C GLY A 14 -6.25 -49.29 10.47
N GLY A 15 -5.79 -48.68 9.37
CA GLY A 15 -5.83 -47.24 9.19
C GLY A 15 -7.09 -46.83 8.43
N SER A 16 -8.15 -46.49 9.14
CA SER A 16 -9.28 -45.74 8.57
C SER A 16 -9.78 -44.77 9.63
N ALA A 17 -9.20 -43.57 9.61
CA ALA A 17 -9.83 -42.43 10.23
C ALA A 17 -11.15 -42.18 9.50
N PRO A 18 -12.28 -41.97 10.20
CA PRO A 18 -13.51 -41.55 9.55
C PRO A 18 -13.31 -40.13 9.02
N GLU A 19 -13.23 -40.03 7.69
CA GLU A 19 -13.40 -38.81 6.93
C GLU A 19 -14.72 -38.16 7.38
N SER A 20 -14.60 -37.08 8.14
CA SER A 20 -15.74 -36.29 8.60
C SER A 20 -16.36 -35.63 7.39
N SER A 21 -17.37 -36.28 6.81
CA SER A 21 -18.29 -35.65 5.87
C SER A 21 -18.85 -34.38 6.53
N PRO A 22 -18.75 -33.21 5.88
CA PRO A 22 -19.44 -32.03 6.39
C PRO A 22 -20.94 -32.30 6.32
N ALA A 23 -21.58 -32.22 7.48
CA ALA A 23 -23.02 -32.28 7.65
C ALA A 23 -23.69 -31.37 6.60
N SER A 24 -24.50 -31.98 5.74
CA SER A 24 -25.41 -31.25 4.86
C SER A 24 -26.46 -30.58 5.75
N ASP A 25 -26.38 -29.26 5.87
CA ASP A 25 -27.39 -28.47 6.58
C ASP A 25 -28.71 -28.55 5.80
N PRO A 26 -29.80 -29.11 6.36
CA PRO A 26 -31.06 -29.33 5.65
C PRO A 26 -31.90 -28.04 5.51
N ARG A 27 -31.36 -26.88 5.89
CA ARG A 27 -32.05 -25.60 5.72
C ARG A 27 -31.53 -24.94 4.45
N GLY A 28 -32.28 -25.15 3.36
CA GLY A 28 -32.09 -24.53 2.06
C GLY A 28 -32.13 -23.00 2.12
N HIS A 29 -31.05 -22.40 2.60
CA HIS A 29 -30.73 -21.01 2.39
C HIS A 29 -29.86 -20.96 1.14
N THR A 30 -30.49 -20.83 -0.03
CA THR A 30 -29.76 -20.40 -1.22
C THR A 30 -29.25 -18.98 -0.95
N PRO A 31 -27.92 -18.73 -0.93
CA PRO A 31 -27.43 -17.38 -0.78
C PRO A 31 -27.96 -16.53 -1.95
N PRO A 32 -28.54 -15.33 -1.70
CA PRO A 32 -29.11 -14.48 -2.75
C PRO A 32 -28.06 -13.88 -3.69
N TYR A 33 -26.79 -14.20 -3.50
CA TYR A 33 -25.74 -13.81 -4.42
C TYR A 33 -25.62 -14.86 -5.51
N SER A 34 -26.40 -14.68 -6.58
CA SER A 34 -26.08 -15.25 -7.88
C SER A 34 -24.62 -14.87 -8.16
N ALA A 35 -23.72 -15.83 -7.97
CA ALA A 35 -22.34 -15.72 -8.38
C ALA A 35 -22.36 -15.57 -9.89
N LYS A 36 -22.55 -14.33 -10.36
CA LYS A 36 -22.34 -13.95 -11.75
C LYS A 36 -21.04 -14.63 -12.14
N ALA A 37 -21.13 -15.55 -13.09
CA ALA A 37 -19.98 -16.28 -13.61
C ALA A 37 -18.86 -15.25 -13.76
N CYS A 38 -17.82 -15.43 -12.96
CA CYS A 38 -16.69 -14.53 -12.95
C CYS A 38 -16.03 -14.74 -14.31
N THR A 39 -16.43 -13.96 -15.32
CA THR A 39 -15.73 -13.94 -16.59
C THR A 39 -14.28 -13.65 -16.22
N PRO A 40 -13.33 -14.54 -16.56
CA PRO A 40 -11.93 -14.26 -16.28
C PRO A 40 -11.62 -12.93 -16.95
N ASP A 41 -11.17 -11.96 -16.16
CA ASP A 41 -10.80 -10.64 -16.66
C ASP A 41 -9.88 -10.84 -17.88
N PRO A 42 -10.08 -10.09 -18.98
CA PRO A 42 -9.26 -10.26 -20.17
C PRO A 42 -7.78 -10.10 -19.76
N PRO A 43 -6.89 -11.00 -20.21
CA PRO A 43 -5.51 -11.00 -19.77
C PRO A 43 -4.84 -9.68 -20.18
N LEU A 44 -4.35 -8.92 -19.18
CA LEU A 44 -3.61 -7.69 -19.44
C LEU A 44 -2.33 -8.01 -20.21
N SER A 45 -2.29 -7.59 -21.47
CA SER A 45 -1.14 -7.80 -22.35
C SER A 45 0.10 -7.04 -21.84
N ALA A 46 1.29 -7.51 -22.23
CA ALA A 46 2.54 -6.83 -21.89
C ALA A 46 2.62 -5.40 -22.48
N ALA A 47 1.99 -5.17 -23.63
CA ALA A 47 1.90 -3.84 -24.24
C ALA A 47 1.01 -2.89 -23.42
N GLN A 48 -0.18 -3.35 -23.02
CA GLN A 48 -1.06 -2.56 -22.15
C GLN A 48 -0.39 -2.27 -20.81
N TRP A 49 0.33 -3.22 -20.23
CA TRP A 49 1.04 -2.99 -18.97
C TRP A 49 2.14 -1.94 -19.10
N ARG A 50 2.95 -1.97 -20.16
CA ARG A 50 3.95 -0.91 -20.42
C ARG A 50 3.28 0.45 -20.57
N LEU A 51 2.16 0.51 -21.28
CA LEU A 51 1.39 1.74 -21.45
C LEU A 51 0.84 2.26 -20.11
N VAL A 52 0.33 1.39 -19.24
CA VAL A 52 -0.10 1.76 -17.88
C VAL A 52 1.06 2.39 -17.10
N LEU A 53 2.27 1.83 -17.19
CA LEU A 53 3.44 2.40 -16.52
C LEU A 53 3.79 3.77 -17.07
N SER A 54 3.90 3.94 -18.40
CA SER A 54 4.20 5.24 -19.02
C SER A 54 3.18 6.31 -18.65
N LEU A 55 1.89 5.99 -18.67
CA LEU A 55 0.85 6.95 -18.25
C LEU A 55 0.92 7.28 -16.76
N THR A 56 1.29 6.30 -15.94
CA THR A 56 1.49 6.53 -14.51
C THR A 56 2.67 7.47 -14.29
N GLU A 57 3.76 7.33 -15.06
CA GLU A 57 4.93 8.22 -15.06
C GLU A 57 4.55 9.64 -15.51
N GLU A 58 3.60 9.80 -16.42
CA GLU A 58 3.01 11.08 -16.81
C GLU A 58 2.05 11.68 -15.75
N GLY A 59 1.84 11.00 -14.63
CA GLY A 59 0.97 11.45 -13.53
C GLY A 59 -0.51 11.14 -13.74
N CYS A 60 -0.88 10.22 -14.63
CA CYS A 60 -2.25 9.70 -14.69
C CYS A 60 -2.53 8.73 -13.54
N SER A 61 -3.71 8.84 -12.96
CA SER A 61 -4.25 7.86 -12.03
C SER A 61 -4.67 6.60 -12.77
N LEU A 62 -4.66 5.45 -12.09
CA LEU A 62 -5.16 4.20 -12.65
C LEU A 62 -6.65 4.28 -13.08
N ARG A 63 -7.41 5.28 -12.61
CA ARG A 63 -8.85 5.46 -12.88
C ARG A 63 -9.02 6.14 -14.22
N GLU A 64 -8.29 7.23 -14.45
CA GLU A 64 -8.19 7.88 -15.75
C GLU A 64 -7.66 6.90 -16.82
N ILE A 65 -6.67 6.06 -16.46
CA ILE A 65 -6.17 5.03 -17.37
C ILE A 65 -7.27 4.01 -17.72
N ALA A 66 -8.07 3.58 -16.74
CA ALA A 66 -9.16 2.63 -16.95
C ALA A 66 -10.33 3.19 -17.78
N GLU A 67 -10.46 4.51 -17.89
CA GLU A 67 -11.48 5.18 -18.70
C GLU A 67 -11.10 5.25 -20.19
N ARG A 68 -9.84 4.96 -20.54
CA ARG A 68 -9.39 4.97 -21.94
C ARG A 68 -9.97 3.79 -22.72
N PRO A 69 -10.24 3.97 -24.03
CA PRO A 69 -10.53 2.83 -24.91
C PRO A 69 -9.36 1.84 -24.86
N ASP A 70 -9.67 0.55 -24.97
CA ASP A 70 -8.70 -0.56 -24.96
C ASP A 70 -7.96 -0.81 -23.64
N MET A 71 -8.40 -0.16 -22.55
CA MET A 71 -7.93 -0.45 -21.19
C MET A 71 -8.93 -1.31 -20.41
N PRO A 72 -8.44 -2.28 -19.61
CA PRO A 72 -9.33 -3.02 -18.74
C PRO A 72 -9.80 -2.12 -17.59
N GLY A 73 -10.97 -2.44 -17.05
CA GLY A 73 -11.57 -1.65 -15.99
C GLY A 73 -10.69 -1.53 -14.73
N TRP A 74 -10.97 -0.51 -13.93
CA TRP A 74 -10.21 -0.15 -12.73
C TRP A 74 -9.88 -1.33 -11.81
N HIS A 75 -10.86 -2.20 -11.54
CA HIS A 75 -10.70 -3.36 -10.66
C HIS A 75 -9.67 -4.37 -11.18
N VAL A 76 -9.63 -4.56 -12.50
CA VAL A 76 -8.73 -5.49 -13.19
C VAL A 76 -7.30 -4.97 -13.14
N LEU A 77 -7.09 -3.69 -13.47
CA LEU A 77 -5.78 -3.05 -13.36
C LEU A 77 -5.24 -3.14 -11.92
N ARG A 78 -6.06 -2.79 -10.93
CA ARG A 78 -5.66 -2.87 -9.52
C ARG A 78 -5.32 -4.30 -9.09
N ARG A 79 -6.07 -5.30 -9.54
CA ARG A 79 -5.77 -6.72 -9.30
C ARG A 79 -4.41 -7.10 -9.90
N HIS A 80 -4.12 -6.70 -11.13
CA HIS A 80 -2.85 -7.00 -11.78
C HIS A 80 -1.63 -6.35 -11.13
N VAL A 81 -1.78 -5.14 -10.59
CA VAL A 81 -0.71 -4.48 -9.80
C VAL A 81 -0.41 -5.29 -8.55
N ARG A 82 -1.43 -5.80 -7.85
CA ARG A 82 -1.26 -6.54 -6.58
C ARG A 82 -0.89 -8.01 -6.76
N GLY A 83 -1.30 -8.63 -7.87
CA GLY A 83 -1.13 -10.07 -8.12
C GLY A 83 0.26 -10.49 -8.58
N SER A 84 1.14 -9.55 -8.93
CA SER A 84 2.51 -9.85 -9.37
C SER A 84 3.49 -8.85 -8.76
N GLY A 85 4.49 -9.35 -8.01
CA GLY A 85 5.49 -8.51 -7.37
C GLY A 85 6.30 -7.66 -8.35
N ALA A 86 6.60 -8.19 -9.54
CA ALA A 86 7.29 -7.45 -10.59
C ALA A 86 6.46 -6.26 -11.11
N ARG A 87 5.15 -6.45 -11.27
CA ARG A 87 4.22 -5.38 -11.65
C ARG A 87 4.07 -4.35 -10.54
N ALA A 88 3.94 -4.79 -9.29
CA ALA A 88 3.90 -3.89 -8.14
C ALA A 88 5.15 -2.99 -8.07
N ALA A 89 6.34 -3.58 -8.22
CA ALA A 89 7.61 -2.86 -8.19
C ALA A 89 7.74 -1.87 -9.36
N GLY A 90 7.34 -2.28 -10.57
CA GLY A 90 7.30 -1.39 -11.74
C GLY A 90 6.37 -0.20 -11.52
N PHE A 91 5.17 -0.45 -11.00
CA PHE A 91 4.19 0.59 -10.71
C PHE A 91 4.66 1.54 -9.60
N ALA A 92 5.33 1.03 -8.56
CA ALA A 92 5.91 1.86 -7.52
C ALA A 92 6.99 2.81 -8.08
N ARG A 93 7.86 2.32 -8.97
CA ARG A 93 8.84 3.17 -9.67
C ARG A 93 8.18 4.23 -10.54
N ALA A 94 7.17 3.84 -11.32
CA ALA A 94 6.39 4.77 -12.13
C ALA A 94 5.77 5.89 -11.28
N ARG A 95 5.24 5.56 -10.09
CA ARG A 95 4.68 6.55 -9.15
C ARG A 95 5.72 7.49 -8.56
N MET A 96 6.99 7.07 -8.44
CA MET A 96 8.07 7.97 -8.03
C MET A 96 8.41 8.96 -9.16
N LEU A 97 8.49 8.49 -10.40
CA LEU A 97 8.75 9.34 -11.57
C LEU A 97 7.59 10.32 -11.83
N ALA A 98 6.35 9.88 -11.55
CA ALA A 98 5.15 10.72 -11.62
C ALA A 98 5.24 12.01 -10.79
N ALA A 99 6.11 12.05 -9.77
CA ALA A 99 6.34 13.26 -9.00
C ALA A 99 6.68 14.44 -9.92
N GLU A 100 7.64 14.28 -10.83
CA GLU A 100 8.06 15.35 -11.76
C GLU A 100 6.90 15.82 -12.64
N ALA A 101 6.08 14.89 -13.15
CA ALA A 101 4.91 15.24 -13.94
C ALA A 101 3.84 16.02 -13.14
N PHE A 102 3.67 15.70 -11.85
CA PHE A 102 2.80 16.47 -10.97
C PHE A 102 3.35 17.87 -10.67
N GLU A 103 4.68 18.00 -10.52
CA GLU A 103 5.34 19.30 -10.37
C GLU A 103 5.05 20.20 -11.58
N ASP A 104 5.24 19.69 -12.80
CA ASP A 104 4.96 20.42 -14.04
C ASP A 104 3.48 20.79 -14.18
N ARG A 105 2.57 19.86 -13.84
CA ARG A 105 1.12 20.12 -13.89
C ARG A 105 0.73 21.21 -12.90
N LEU A 106 1.29 21.18 -11.69
CA LEU A 106 1.05 22.19 -10.67
C LEU A 106 1.56 23.56 -11.11
N ILE A 107 2.75 23.64 -11.72
CA ILE A 107 3.28 24.90 -12.28
C ILE A 107 2.31 25.47 -13.32
N LYS A 108 1.80 24.64 -14.24
CA LYS A 108 0.80 25.05 -15.24
C LYS A 108 -0.50 25.53 -14.61
N GLU A 109 -1.02 24.81 -13.62
CA GLU A 109 -2.23 25.21 -12.89
C GLU A 109 -2.02 26.54 -12.15
N LEU A 110 -0.84 26.74 -11.55
CA LEU A 110 -0.50 28.01 -10.92
C LEU A 110 -0.43 29.16 -11.93
N GLU A 111 -0.03 28.92 -13.18
CA GLU A 111 -0.07 29.91 -14.26
C GLU A 111 -1.50 30.29 -14.69
N THR A 112 -2.50 29.42 -14.48
CA THR A 112 -3.91 29.73 -14.78
C THR A 112 -4.53 30.66 -13.75
N ILE A 113 -4.02 30.65 -12.51
CA ILE A 113 -4.43 31.56 -11.44
C ILE A 113 -4.08 33.00 -11.87
N LYS A 114 -5.12 33.72 -12.31
CA LYS A 114 -5.10 35.11 -12.73
C LYS A 114 -6.15 35.86 -11.94
N GLY A 115 -5.78 37.00 -11.35
CA GLY A 115 -6.73 37.88 -10.69
C GLY A 115 -6.07 38.82 -9.69
N GLU A 116 -6.83 39.84 -9.28
CA GLU A 116 -6.50 40.77 -8.18
C GLU A 116 -6.65 40.10 -6.80
N ASP A 117 -7.07 38.82 -6.75
CA ASP A 117 -7.20 38.07 -5.50
C ASP A 117 -5.81 37.73 -4.92
N THR A 118 -5.42 38.58 -3.98
CA THR A 118 -4.18 38.45 -3.20
C THR A 118 -4.06 37.10 -2.48
N ALA A 119 -5.16 36.44 -2.10
CA ALA A 119 -5.13 35.15 -1.43
C ALA A 119 -4.70 34.04 -2.40
N ALA A 120 -5.27 34.03 -3.62
CA ALA A 120 -4.89 33.08 -4.67
C ALA A 120 -3.43 33.28 -5.12
N MET A 121 -2.99 34.54 -5.23
CA MET A 121 -1.59 34.86 -5.56
C MET A 121 -0.62 34.44 -4.46
N ARG A 122 -0.99 34.61 -3.18
CA ARG A 122 -0.18 34.15 -2.05
C ARG A 122 -0.04 32.63 -2.04
N LEU A 123 -1.16 31.92 -2.20
CA LEU A 123 -1.16 30.46 -2.31
C LEU A 123 -0.25 29.97 -3.44
N ARG A 124 -0.27 30.65 -4.59
CA ARG A 124 0.63 30.37 -5.71
C ARG A 124 2.10 30.51 -5.32
N ILE A 125 2.48 31.63 -4.69
CA ILE A 125 3.87 31.87 -4.28
C ILE A 125 4.32 30.85 -3.25
N ASP A 126 3.49 30.55 -2.25
CA ASP A 126 3.83 29.61 -1.19
C ASP A 126 4.00 28.18 -1.73
N THR A 127 3.14 27.78 -2.67
CA THR A 127 3.25 26.49 -3.36
C THR A 127 4.54 26.39 -4.18
N LEU A 128 4.91 27.46 -4.93
CA LEU A 128 6.16 27.50 -5.67
C LEU A 128 7.39 27.44 -4.76
N LYS A 129 7.38 28.18 -3.64
CA LYS A 129 8.46 28.13 -2.65
C LYS A 129 8.65 26.72 -2.10
N TRP A 130 7.54 26.09 -1.70
CA TRP A 130 7.56 24.71 -1.21
C TRP A 130 8.13 23.74 -2.25
N LEU A 131 7.73 23.89 -3.52
CA LEU A 131 8.21 23.05 -4.60
C LEU A 131 9.72 23.24 -4.86
N MET A 132 10.19 24.49 -4.88
CA MET A 132 11.61 24.79 -5.06
C MET A 132 12.48 24.26 -3.90
N ALA A 133 11.99 24.37 -2.66
CA ALA A 133 12.63 23.80 -1.48
C ALA A 133 12.74 22.27 -1.58
N ARG A 134 11.73 21.61 -2.14
CA ARG A 134 11.73 20.17 -2.39
C ARG A 134 12.72 19.77 -3.49
N ARG A 135 12.76 20.51 -4.60
CA ARG A 135 13.57 20.15 -5.78
C ARG A 135 15.05 20.41 -5.60
N ALA A 136 15.40 21.48 -4.87
CA ALA A 136 16.77 21.85 -4.57
C ALA A 136 16.92 22.24 -3.09
N PRO A 137 16.89 21.26 -2.17
CA PRO A 137 16.94 21.52 -0.72
C PRO A 137 18.23 22.22 -0.30
N ALA A 138 19.34 21.99 -1.00
CA ALA A 138 20.61 22.69 -0.70
C ALA A 138 20.57 24.21 -0.99
N ARG A 139 19.70 24.67 -1.91
CA ARG A 139 19.60 26.09 -2.32
C ARG A 139 18.43 26.81 -1.66
N TYR A 140 17.28 26.14 -1.57
CA TYR A 140 16.02 26.73 -1.12
C TYR A 140 15.43 26.06 0.12
N GLY A 141 16.09 25.02 0.64
CA GLY A 141 15.72 24.45 1.93
C GLY A 141 15.89 25.50 3.03
N GLU A 142 14.93 25.50 3.96
CA GLU A 142 15.01 26.34 5.14
C GLU A 142 16.26 25.95 5.94
N LYS A 143 17.26 26.84 5.94
CA LYS A 143 18.41 26.68 6.83
C LYS A 143 17.88 26.97 8.23
N ALA A 144 17.67 25.91 9.01
CA ALA A 144 17.48 26.08 10.44
C ALA A 144 18.77 26.74 10.97
N GLU A 145 18.65 28.00 11.38
CA GLU A 145 19.61 28.58 12.31
C GLU A 145 19.46 27.75 13.59
N GLU A 146 20.36 26.78 13.78
CA GLU A 146 20.46 26.01 15.02
C GLU A 146 20.82 27.03 16.10
N SER A 147 19.80 27.57 16.79
CA SER A 147 20.06 28.28 18.03
C SER A 147 20.56 27.21 18.99
N ASP A 148 21.86 27.25 19.30
CA ASP A 148 22.55 26.40 20.27
C ASP A 148 22.04 26.59 21.72
N ALA A 149 20.81 27.10 21.87
CA ALA A 149 20.04 27.07 23.11
C ALA A 149 19.55 25.63 23.35
N ARG A 150 20.49 24.74 23.65
CA ARG A 150 20.19 23.47 24.31
C ARG A 150 19.48 23.82 25.62
N PRO A 151 18.18 23.51 25.81
CA PRO A 151 17.62 23.58 27.16
C PRO A 151 18.44 22.60 28.00
N GLU A 152 19.11 23.12 29.03
CA GLU A 152 20.00 22.33 29.87
C GLU A 152 19.28 21.05 30.30
N ARG A 153 19.73 19.90 29.77
CA ARG A 153 19.22 18.62 30.25
C ARG A 153 19.59 18.56 31.74
N PRO A 154 18.63 18.40 32.66
CA PRO A 154 18.96 18.29 34.06
C PRO A 154 19.90 17.11 34.25
N ALA A 155 21.08 17.36 34.82
CA ALA A 155 22.13 16.35 34.98
C ALA A 155 21.67 15.18 35.85
N VAL A 156 20.67 15.38 36.71
CA VAL A 156 20.13 14.37 37.62
C VAL A 156 18.62 14.55 37.75
N VAL A 157 17.87 13.46 37.48
CA VAL A 157 16.44 13.36 37.79
C VAL A 157 16.31 12.49 39.04
N ARG A 158 15.85 13.06 40.15
CA ARG A 158 15.52 12.30 41.38
C ARG A 158 14.02 12.06 41.45
N ARG A 159 13.62 10.81 41.69
CA ARG A 159 12.25 10.43 42.02
C ARG A 159 12.16 10.24 43.54
N VAL A 160 11.24 10.95 44.19
CA VAL A 160 10.89 10.75 45.59
C VAL A 160 9.53 10.06 45.60
N ILE A 161 9.49 8.82 46.09
CA ILE A 161 8.23 8.12 46.34
C ILE A 161 7.74 8.62 47.70
N ILE A 162 6.56 9.22 47.73
CA ILE A 162 5.89 9.65 48.95
C ILE A 162 4.92 8.54 49.29
N ASP A 163 5.23 7.77 50.34
CA ASP A 163 4.26 6.83 50.90
C ASP A 163 3.15 7.63 51.59
N PRO A 164 1.87 7.32 51.33
CA PRO A 164 0.76 7.96 52.02
C PRO A 164 0.85 7.64 53.52
N PRO A 165 0.49 8.58 54.42
CA PRO A 165 0.47 8.30 55.84
C PRO A 165 -0.52 7.17 56.13
N ASP A 166 -0.13 6.23 56.99
CA ASP A 166 -1.00 5.17 57.49
C ASP A 166 -2.27 5.80 58.09
N GLN A 167 -3.42 5.54 57.46
CA GLN A 167 -4.70 5.91 58.06
C GLN A 167 -4.99 4.94 59.21
N PRO A 168 -5.26 5.43 60.43
CA PRO A 168 -5.60 4.55 61.54
C PRO A 168 -6.99 3.94 61.33
N SER A 169 -7.10 2.61 61.43
CA SER A 169 -8.32 1.89 61.78
C SER A 169 -7.97 0.56 62.44
#